data_AF-A0A0F9J4N3-F1
#
_entry.id   AF-A0A0F9J4N3-F1
#
_cell.length_a   1.000
_cell.length_b   1.000
_cell.length_c   1.000
_cell.angle_alpha   90.00
_cell.angle_beta   90.00
_cell.angle_gamma   90.00
#
_symmetry.space_group_name_H-M   'P 1'
#
loop_
_entity.id
_entity.type
_entity.pdbx_description
1 polymer ?
#
loop_
_entity_poly.entity_id
_entity_poly.type
_entity_poly.pdbx_seq_one_letter_code
_entity_poly.pdbx_strand_id
1 'polypeptide(L)'
;MKRFWAKVIKNKNGCWEWKNATDTSGYGLFWKNGKHHKAHRISWELHNGKIPKGLLVLHTCDNPLCVNPNHLWLGTNQDNQNDMYAKNRGKKATGEKHGCAKLTWEVVRIIRKLYKRPEITQTILEK
;
A
#
# COMPACT_ATOMS: atom_id res chain seq x y z
N MET A 1 -16.60 3.72 -24.04
CA MET A 1 -16.90 3.80 -22.59
C MET A 1 -17.93 2.81 -22.10
N LYS A 2 -18.97 2.45 -22.89
CA LYS A 2 -19.92 1.37 -22.53
C LYS A 2 -19.23 0.09 -22.03
N ARG A 3 -18.15 -0.34 -22.70
CA ARG A 3 -17.33 -1.51 -22.32
C ARG A 3 -16.65 -1.44 -20.95
N PHE A 4 -16.46 -0.24 -20.39
CA PHE A 4 -15.89 -0.08 -19.05
C PHE A 4 -16.99 -0.35 -18.02
N TRP A 5 -18.12 0.34 -18.13
CA TRP A 5 -19.25 0.22 -17.20
C TRP A 5 -19.93 -1.16 -17.23
N ALA A 6 -19.88 -1.87 -18.36
CA ALA A 6 -20.36 -3.25 -18.45
C ALA A 6 -19.59 -4.24 -17.54
N LYS A 7 -18.42 -3.86 -17.00
CA LYS A 7 -17.56 -4.69 -16.15
C LYS A 7 -17.63 -4.29 -14.67
N VAL A 8 -18.56 -3.40 -14.33
CA VAL A 8 -18.68 -2.79 -13.01
C VAL A 8 -19.98 -3.23 -12.36
N ILE A 9 -19.89 -3.73 -11.14
CA ILE A 9 -21.06 -4.08 -10.31
C ILE A 9 -21.17 -3.08 -9.17
N LYS A 10 -22.35 -2.49 -8.97
CA LYS A 10 -22.60 -1.57 -7.85
C LYS A 10 -23.03 -2.37 -6.63
N ASN A 11 -22.25 -2.30 -5.55
CA ASN A 11 -22.51 -3.01 -4.31
C ASN A 11 -23.32 -2.15 -3.32
N LYS A 12 -23.98 -2.80 -2.35
CA LYS A 12 -24.78 -2.13 -1.30
C LYS A 12 -23.96 -1.21 -0.39
N ASN A 13 -22.65 -1.46 -0.27
CA ASN A 13 -21.72 -0.60 0.50
C ASN A 13 -21.30 0.67 -0.26
N GLY A 14 -21.92 0.99 -1.41
CA GLY A 14 -21.60 2.15 -2.24
C GLY A 14 -20.38 1.96 -3.15
N CYS A 15 -19.59 0.91 -2.99
CA CYS A 15 -18.48 0.64 -3.91
C CYS A 15 -19.00 0.18 -5.28
N TRP A 16 -18.34 0.64 -6.34
CA TRP A 16 -18.57 0.14 -7.69
C TRP A 16 -17.41 -0.78 -8.03
N GLU A 17 -17.60 -2.09 -7.94
CA GLU A 17 -16.52 -3.05 -8.06
C GLU A 17 -16.22 -3.43 -9.49
N TRP A 18 -14.93 -3.37 -9.83
CA TRP A 18 -14.37 -3.94 -11.04
C TRP A 18 -14.37 -5.47 -10.95
N LYS A 19 -14.99 -6.15 -11.93
CA LYS A 19 -15.10 -7.62 -11.97
C LYS A 19 -14.32 -8.28 -13.12
N ASN A 20 -13.35 -7.58 -13.68
CA ASN A 20 -12.50 -8.11 -14.75
C ASN A 20 -11.04 -8.18 -14.28
N ALA A 21 -10.08 -8.28 -15.20
CA ALA A 21 -8.66 -8.43 -14.94
C ALA A 21 -8.14 -7.49 -13.84
N THR A 22 -7.25 -8.02 -13.02
CA THR A 22 -6.56 -7.33 -11.92
C THR A 22 -5.05 -7.49 -12.07
N ASP A 23 -4.27 -6.63 -11.44
CA ASP A 23 -2.82 -6.85 -11.30
C ASP A 23 -2.48 -7.68 -10.07
N THR A 24 -1.18 -7.95 -9.87
CA THR A 24 -0.65 -8.66 -8.70
C THR A 24 -0.85 -7.93 -7.38
N SER A 25 -1.13 -6.62 -7.42
CA SER A 25 -1.41 -5.78 -6.25
C SER A 25 -2.91 -5.64 -5.96
N GLY A 26 -3.78 -6.35 -6.70
CA GLY A 26 -5.23 -6.36 -6.50
C GLY A 26 -6.00 -5.21 -7.15
N TYR A 27 -5.35 -4.33 -7.92
CA TYR A 27 -6.01 -3.24 -8.64
C TYR A 27 -6.64 -3.71 -9.95
N GLY A 28 -7.85 -3.24 -10.24
CA GLY A 28 -8.51 -3.47 -11.51
C GLY A 28 -7.73 -2.93 -12.71
N LEU A 29 -7.74 -3.68 -13.81
CA LEU A 29 -7.09 -3.36 -15.08
C LEU A 29 -8.11 -3.26 -16.22
N PHE A 30 -7.93 -2.25 -17.05
CA PHE A 30 -8.74 -2.01 -18.24
C PHE A 30 -7.85 -1.82 -19.47
N TRP A 31 -8.07 -2.64 -20.50
CA TRP A 31 -7.35 -2.55 -21.76
C TRP A 31 -7.88 -1.40 -22.63
N LYS A 32 -7.04 -0.42 -22.97
CA LYS A 32 -7.38 0.72 -23.84
C LYS A 32 -6.16 1.11 -24.67
N ASN A 33 -6.33 1.33 -25.97
CA ASN A 33 -5.28 1.81 -26.88
C ASN A 33 -3.99 0.98 -26.81
N GLY A 34 -4.12 -0.35 -26.86
CA GLY A 34 -2.99 -1.28 -26.89
C GLY A 34 -2.26 -1.49 -25.55
N LYS A 35 -2.79 -0.98 -24.43
CA LYS A 35 -2.17 -1.16 -23.10
C LYS A 35 -3.17 -1.30 -21.97
N HIS A 36 -2.72 -1.87 -20.85
CA HIS A 36 -3.47 -1.91 -19.60
C HIS A 36 -3.38 -0.58 -18.86
N HIS A 37 -4.54 -0.09 -18.42
CA HIS A 37 -4.68 1.06 -17.53
C HIS A 37 -5.34 0.63 -16.21
N LYS A 38 -5.02 1.31 -15.11
CA LYS A 38 -5.73 1.10 -13.83
C LYS A 38 -7.19 1.52 -13.97
N ALA A 39 -8.11 0.65 -13.57
CA ALA A 39 -9.54 0.86 -13.73
C ALA A 39 -10.03 2.09 -12.95
N HIS A 40 -9.56 2.30 -11.72
CA HIS A 40 -9.93 3.48 -10.92
C HIS A 40 -9.45 4.79 -11.57
N ARG A 41 -8.27 4.81 -12.20
CA ARG A 41 -7.76 5.98 -12.95
C ARG A 41 -8.60 6.27 -14.19
N ILE A 42 -9.03 5.23 -14.90
CA ILE A 42 -9.98 5.38 -16.01
C ILE A 42 -11.28 5.98 -15.49
N SER A 43 -11.83 5.47 -14.39
CA SER A 43 -13.07 6.03 -13.82
C SER A 43 -12.93 7.51 -13.44
N TRP A 44 -11.80 7.88 -12.83
CA TRP A 44 -11.48 9.29 -12.57
C TRP A 44 -11.49 10.12 -13.86
N GLU A 45 -10.74 9.69 -14.88
CA GLU A 45 -10.64 10.41 -16.15
C GLU A 45 -11.98 10.58 -16.86
N LEU A 46 -12.90 9.64 -16.68
CA LEU A 46 -14.24 9.70 -17.27
C LEU A 46 -15.17 10.71 -16.61
N HIS A 47 -14.99 10.99 -15.32
CA HIS A 47 -15.89 11.86 -14.55
C HIS A 47 -15.28 13.24 -14.27
N ASN A 48 -13.97 13.29 -14.03
CA ASN A 48 -13.27 14.48 -13.55
C ASN A 48 -12.23 14.99 -14.56
N GLY A 49 -11.96 14.22 -15.63
CA GLY A 49 -10.98 14.59 -16.65
C GLY A 49 -9.54 14.20 -16.30
N LYS A 50 -8.58 14.80 -17.02
CA LYS A 50 -7.17 14.39 -17.00
C LYS A 50 -6.57 14.43 -15.59
N ILE A 51 -5.85 13.38 -15.23
CA ILE A 51 -5.06 13.33 -13.98
C ILE A 51 -3.83 14.24 -14.15
N PRO A 52 -3.66 15.28 -13.31
CA PRO A 52 -2.48 16.14 -13.35
C PRO A 52 -1.17 15.37 -13.14
N LYS A 53 -0.07 15.85 -13.73
CA LYS A 53 1.24 15.21 -13.57
C LYS A 53 1.66 15.24 -12.10
N GLY A 54 2.18 14.11 -11.60
CA GLY A 54 2.63 13.98 -10.21
C GLY A 54 1.53 13.61 -9.21
N LEU A 55 0.25 13.61 -9.63
CA LEU A 55 -0.86 13.19 -8.78
C LEU A 55 -1.26 11.73 -9.04
N LEU A 56 -1.71 11.10 -7.96
CA LEU A 56 -2.30 9.76 -7.90
C LEU A 56 -3.80 9.86 -7.70
N VAL A 57 -4.52 8.81 -8.09
CA VAL A 57 -5.93 8.64 -7.77
C VAL A 57 -6.01 7.67 -6.60
N LEU A 58 -6.48 8.16 -5.45
CA LEU A 58 -6.50 7.46 -4.17
C LEU A 58 -7.94 7.10 -3.78
N HIS A 59 -8.08 6.06 -2.94
CA HIS A 59 -9.38 5.55 -2.49
C HIS A 59 -9.69 6.02 -1.06
N THR A 60 -10.88 6.54 -0.84
CA THR A 60 -11.40 6.76 0.53
C THR A 60 -11.86 5.45 1.18
N CYS A 61 -12.35 4.51 0.37
CA CYS A 61 -12.97 3.25 0.81
C CYS A 61 -12.00 2.06 0.98
N ASP A 62 -10.70 2.24 0.72
CA ASP A 62 -9.66 1.22 0.84
C ASP A 62 -9.90 -0.09 0.07
N ASN A 63 -10.76 -0.03 -0.97
CA ASN A 63 -11.05 -1.14 -1.86
C ASN A 63 -10.37 -0.91 -3.22
N PRO A 64 -9.27 -1.63 -3.55
CA PRO A 64 -8.54 -1.46 -4.81
C PRO A 64 -9.36 -1.72 -6.08
N LEU A 65 -10.44 -2.49 -5.99
CA LEU A 65 -11.36 -2.79 -7.09
C LEU A 65 -12.45 -1.74 -7.25
N CYS A 66 -12.60 -0.82 -6.30
CA CYS A 66 -13.60 0.23 -6.38
C CYS A 66 -13.25 1.25 -7.48
N VAL A 67 -14.22 1.53 -8.34
CA VAL A 67 -14.16 2.53 -9.40
C VAL A 67 -15.26 3.59 -9.26
N ASN A 68 -15.90 3.71 -8.10
CA ASN A 68 -16.90 4.76 -7.86
C ASN A 68 -16.19 6.12 -7.80
N PRO A 69 -16.47 7.09 -8.71
CA PRO A 69 -15.80 8.39 -8.71
C PRO A 69 -15.92 9.15 -7.38
N ASN A 70 -17.00 8.95 -6.62
CA ASN A 70 -17.20 9.59 -5.31
C ASN A 70 -16.30 9.00 -4.20
N HIS A 71 -15.73 7.82 -4.44
CA HIS A 71 -14.76 7.19 -3.53
C HIS A 71 -13.31 7.45 -3.95
N LEU A 72 -13.10 8.26 -5.00
CA LEU A 72 -11.79 8.58 -5.55
C LEU A 72 -11.46 10.05 -5.31
N TRP A 73 -10.17 10.33 -5.10
CA TRP A 73 -9.66 11.70 -4.97
C TRP A 73 -8.23 11.79 -5.51
N LEU A 74 -7.75 12.99 -5.81
CA LEU A 74 -6.38 13.22 -6.24
C LEU A 74 -5.49 13.57 -5.06
N GLY A 75 -4.39 12.85 -4.91
CA GLY A 75 -3.39 13.12 -3.88
C GLY A 75 -1.98 12.89 -4.40
N THR A 76 -1.00 13.35 -3.65
CA THR A 76 0.42 13.08 -3.88
C THR A 76 0.81 11.70 -3.34
N ASN A 77 2.03 11.27 -3.66
CA ASN A 77 2.63 10.09 -3.01
C ASN A 77 2.69 10.26 -1.48
N GLN A 78 2.96 11.47 -0.99
CA GLN A 78 3.02 11.76 0.45
C GLN A 78 1.64 11.59 1.07
N ASP A 79 0.59 12.06 0.41
CA ASP A 79 -0.79 11.93 0.90
C ASP A 79 -1.20 10.46 1.00
N ASN A 80 -0.84 9.63 0.03
CA ASN A 80 -1.08 8.19 0.07
C ASN A 80 -0.35 7.51 1.25
N GLN A 81 0.90 7.90 1.52
CA GLN A 81 1.64 7.39 2.67
C GLN A 81 0.98 7.82 3.99
N ASN A 82 0.60 9.09 4.10
CA ASN A 82 -0.08 9.63 5.27
C ASN A 82 -1.40 8.90 5.54
N ASP A 83 -2.22 8.67 4.51
CA ASP A 83 -3.47 7.91 4.61
C ASP A 83 -3.23 6.46 5.05
N MET A 84 -2.21 5.79 4.49
CA MET A 84 -1.82 4.45 4.90
C MET A 84 -1.44 4.39 6.39
N TYR A 85 -0.67 5.37 6.88
CA TYR A 85 -0.29 5.46 8.29
C TYR A 85 -1.46 5.79 9.21
N ALA A 86 -2.31 6.75 8.83
CA ALA A 86 -3.51 7.11 9.57
C ALA A 86 -4.47 5.92 9.74
N LYS A 87 -4.56 5.07 8.72
CA LYS A 87 -5.36 3.83 8.73
C LYS A 87 -4.64 2.62 9.32
N ASN A 88 -3.47 2.81 9.93
CA ASN A 88 -2.70 1.76 10.58
C ASN A 88 -2.27 0.59 9.67
N ARG A 89 -2.22 0.83 8.35
CA ARG A 89 -1.82 -0.16 7.34
C ARG A 89 -0.31 -0.19 7.09
N GLY A 90 0.41 0.81 7.59
CA GLY A 90 1.86 0.93 7.49
C GLY A 90 2.66 0.22 8.58
N LYS A 91 2.01 -0.60 9.44
CA LYS A 91 2.69 -1.33 10.51
C LYS A 91 3.67 -2.35 9.93
N LYS A 92 4.97 -2.06 10.07
CA LYS A 92 6.03 -3.02 9.76
C LYS A 92 6.35 -3.84 10.99
N ALA A 93 6.72 -5.10 10.80
CA ALA A 93 7.28 -5.91 11.87
C ALA A 93 8.61 -5.27 12.34
N THR A 94 8.84 -5.20 13.64
CA THR A 94 10.04 -4.56 14.23
C THR A 94 10.64 -5.43 15.33
N GLY A 95 11.93 -5.23 15.61
CA GLY A 95 12.64 -6.01 16.62
C GLY A 95 12.65 -7.50 16.27
N GLU A 96 12.43 -8.37 17.26
CA GLU A 96 12.40 -9.82 17.08
C GLU A 96 11.28 -10.34 16.18
N LYS A 97 10.23 -9.53 15.93
CA LYS A 97 9.14 -9.90 15.01
C LYS A 97 9.53 -9.73 13.54
N HIS A 98 10.63 -9.04 13.25
CA HIS A 98 11.09 -8.82 11.89
C HIS A 98 11.69 -10.12 11.32
N GLY A 99 11.31 -10.52 10.10
CA GLY A 99 11.77 -11.80 9.52
C GLY A 99 13.28 -11.92 9.32
N CYS A 100 14.00 -10.80 9.26
CA CYS A 100 15.46 -10.74 9.22
C CYS A 100 16.12 -10.46 10.59
N ALA A 101 15.38 -10.56 11.70
CA ALA A 101 15.93 -10.33 13.03
C ALA A 101 16.95 -11.42 13.37
N LYS A 102 18.18 -11.02 13.71
CA LYS A 102 19.25 -11.93 14.11
C LYS A 102 19.30 -12.19 15.62
N LEU A 103 18.69 -11.31 16.41
CA LEU A 103 18.77 -11.32 17.87
C LEU A 103 17.37 -11.20 18.47
N THR A 104 17.12 -11.97 19.52
CA THR A 104 15.93 -11.82 20.37
C THR A 104 16.15 -10.70 21.40
N TRP A 105 15.07 -10.18 21.98
CA TRP A 105 15.20 -9.19 23.05
C TRP A 105 15.96 -9.71 24.27
N GLU A 106 15.86 -11.01 24.55
CA GLU A 106 16.63 -11.66 25.60
C GLU A 106 18.13 -11.60 25.33
N VAL A 107 18.56 -11.99 24.12
CA VAL A 107 19.98 -11.92 23.73
C VAL A 107 20.48 -10.47 23.77
N VAL A 108 19.69 -9.50 23.30
CA VAL A 108 20.05 -8.08 23.38
C VAL A 108 20.21 -7.62 24.83
N ARG A 109 19.35 -8.06 25.76
CA ARG A 109 19.48 -7.74 27.20
C ARG A 109 20.75 -8.31 27.78
N ILE A 110 21.10 -9.55 27.41
CA ILE A 110 22.34 -10.20 27.84
C ILE A 110 23.55 -9.41 27.33
N ILE A 111 23.62 -9.13 26.02
CA ILE A 111 24.71 -8.34 25.40
C ILE A 111 24.86 -6.99 26.13
N ARG A 112 23.76 -6.27 26.36
CA ARG A 112 23.78 -4.98 27.07
C ARG A 112 24.27 -5.10 28.51
N LYS A 113 23.90 -6.17 29.22
CA LYS A 113 24.36 -6.42 30.60
C LYS A 113 25.85 -6.72 30.64
N LEU A 114 26.35 -7.50 29.68
CA LEU A 114 27.77 -7.84 29.55
C LEU A 114 28.61 -6.61 29.18
N TYR A 115 28.17 -5.79 28.23
CA TYR A 115 28.89 -4.59 27.79
C TYR A 115 28.98 -3.49 28.88
N LYS A 116 28.09 -3.49 29.87
CA LYS A 116 28.19 -2.59 31.03
C LYS A 116 29.33 -2.95 31.99
N ARG A 117 29.95 -4.13 31.84
CA ARG A 117 31.11 -4.53 32.63
C ARG A 117 32.37 -3.99 31.97
N PRO A 118 33.20 -3.20 32.66
CA PRO A 118 34.39 -2.56 32.06
C PRO A 118 35.43 -3.56 31.56
N GLU A 119 35.36 -4.82 31.99
CA GLU A 119 36.28 -5.91 31.63
C GLU A 119 35.95 -6.58 30.28
N ILE A 120 34.77 -6.31 29.69
CA ILE A 120 34.33 -6.92 28.43
C ILE A 120 34.25 -5.85 27.34
N THR A 121 35.26 -5.79 26.46
CA THR A 121 35.28 -4.95 25.27
C THR A 121 35.01 -5.77 24.00
N GLN A 122 34.57 -5.10 22.93
CA GLN A 122 34.19 -5.73 21.64
C GLN A 122 35.34 -6.55 21.00
N THR A 123 36.58 -6.33 21.43
CA THR A 123 37.82 -6.92 20.91
C THR A 123 38.16 -8.33 21.41
N ILE A 124 37.41 -8.90 22.37
CA ILE A 124 37.77 -10.19 23.00
C ILE A 124 37.09 -11.41 22.34
N LEU A 125 36.16 -11.21 21.41
CA LEU A 125 35.35 -12.28 20.81
C LEU A 125 35.90 -12.77 19.46
N GLU A 126 37.16 -13.19 19.41
CA GLU A 126 37.68 -14.07 18.34
C GLU A 126 38.73 -15.02 18.93
N LYS A 127 38.28 -16.16 19.48
CA LYS A 127 38.99 -17.44 19.51
C LYS A 127 37.96 -18.57 19.48
#